data_AF-A0A928DPQ2-F1
#
_entry.id   AF-A0A928DPQ2-F1
#
_cell.length_a   1.000
_cell.length_b   1.000
_cell.length_c   1.000
_cell.angle_alpha   90.00
_cell.angle_beta   90.00
_cell.angle_gamma   90.00
#
_symmetry.space_group_name_H-M   'P 1'
#
loop_
_entity.id
_entity.type
_entity.pdbx_description
1 polymer ?
#
loop_
_entity_poly.entity_id
_entity_poly.type
_entity_poly.pdbx_seq_one_letter_code
_entity_poly.pdbx_strand_id
1 'polypeptide(L)'
;MLFACRKPVYKRFCMKKGFALIELLVVVLIIGILSAVALPQYERAVARARLSEILVVSRAVENAERLYFMANGDYSYNFEDLDISLPAGATKGADNFFYVGDLRYRLEGPEGGARLHAQSAKLPIVFQTLFWVNSNQCIVTNSNKKVLAEYLCKSIGGVNPSPQGTGATIYQVPK
;
A
#
# COMPACT_ATOMS: atom_id res chain seq x y z
N MET A 1 33.98 19.30 74.92
CA MET A 1 33.81 20.62 74.26
C MET A 1 34.67 20.57 73.00
N LEU A 2 34.23 20.71 71.76
CA LEU A 2 33.15 21.50 71.20
C LEU A 2 32.47 20.78 70.02
N PHE A 3 31.16 21.01 69.94
CA PHE A 3 30.31 20.73 68.79
C PHE A 3 30.82 21.44 67.52
N ALA A 4 30.94 20.71 66.42
CA ALA A 4 30.90 21.30 65.08
C ALA A 4 29.66 20.76 64.35
N CYS A 5 28.60 21.58 64.38
CA CYS A 5 27.36 21.37 63.65
C CYS A 5 27.64 21.40 62.14
N ARG A 6 27.56 20.23 61.48
CA ARG A 6 27.63 20.08 60.02
C ARG A 6 26.33 20.61 59.42
N LYS A 7 26.37 21.78 58.75
CA LYS A 7 25.19 22.33 58.06
C LYS A 7 24.84 21.52 56.80
N PRO A 8 23.56 21.18 56.54
CA PRO A 8 23.14 20.68 55.25
C PRO A 8 22.98 21.85 54.28
N VAL A 9 23.65 21.78 53.13
CA VAL A 9 23.46 22.71 52.01
C VAL A 9 22.15 22.32 51.31
N TYR A 10 21.03 22.90 51.73
CA TYR A 10 19.80 22.82 50.95
C TYR A 10 20.01 23.66 49.68
N LYS A 11 20.15 22.99 48.52
CA LYS A 11 20.21 23.64 47.22
C LYS A 11 18.94 24.45 47.02
N ARG A 12 19.09 25.78 47.02
CA ARG A 12 18.06 26.74 46.63
C ARG A 12 17.76 26.50 45.16
N PHE A 13 16.61 25.89 44.85
CA PHE A 13 16.08 25.90 43.48
C PHE A 13 15.73 27.35 43.16
N CYS A 14 16.62 28.03 42.43
CA CYS A 14 16.24 29.19 41.64
C CYS A 14 14.96 28.82 40.88
N MET A 15 13.96 29.72 40.90
CA MET A 15 12.67 29.53 40.24
C MET A 15 12.86 29.22 38.74
N LYS A 16 13.10 27.95 38.41
CA LYS A 16 12.82 27.44 37.09
C LYS A 16 11.31 27.30 37.04
N LYS A 17 10.65 28.04 36.14
CA LYS A 17 9.27 27.78 35.72
C LYS A 17 9.21 26.32 35.29
N GLY A 18 8.89 25.43 36.23
CA GLY A 18 8.73 24.00 35.99
C GLY A 18 7.31 23.77 35.51
N PHE A 19 7.16 23.07 34.40
CA PHE A 19 5.89 22.56 33.91
C PHE A 19 5.15 21.83 35.04
N ALA A 20 3.86 22.10 35.21
CA ALA A 20 3.07 21.38 36.20
C ALA A 20 2.87 19.92 35.72
N LEU A 21 3.06 18.94 36.60
CA LEU A 21 2.87 17.52 36.23
C LEU A 21 1.44 17.24 35.72
N ILE A 22 0.46 17.99 36.23
CA ILE A 22 -0.93 17.92 35.76
C ILE A 22 -1.11 18.44 34.33
N GLU A 23 -0.33 19.43 33.92
CA GLU A 23 -0.36 20.01 32.58
C GLU A 23 0.10 18.98 31.55
N LEU A 24 1.15 18.23 31.90
CA LEU A 24 1.66 17.14 31.06
C LEU A 24 0.68 15.95 31.03
N LEU A 25 0.00 15.65 32.14
CA LEU A 25 -0.97 14.54 32.23
C LEU A 25 -2.18 14.77 31.31
N VAL A 26 -2.75 15.97 31.30
CA VAL A 26 -3.88 16.30 30.42
C VAL A 26 -3.47 16.25 28.95
N VAL A 27 -2.26 16.68 28.61
CA VAL A 27 -1.74 16.62 27.24
C VAL A 27 -1.62 15.17 26.75
N VAL A 28 -1.05 14.27 27.55
CA VAL A 28 -0.92 12.85 27.18
C VAL A 28 -2.29 12.18 27.04
N LEU A 29 -3.25 12.55 27.90
CA LEU A 29 -4.63 12.06 27.80
C LEU A 29 -5.30 12.47 26.48
N ILE A 30 -5.17 13.74 26.09
CA ILE A 30 -5.75 14.25 24.83
C ILE A 30 -5.05 13.58 23.62
N ILE A 31 -3.72 13.50 23.60
CA ILE A 31 -2.97 12.84 22.51
C ILE A 31 -3.34 11.35 22.42
N GLY A 32 -3.57 10.67 23.55
CA GLY A 32 -4.03 9.30 23.60
C GLY A 32 -5.34 9.09 22.84
N ILE A 33 -6.35 9.92 23.12
CA ILE A 33 -7.66 9.86 22.45
C ILE A 33 -7.52 10.13 20.94
N LEU A 34 -6.77 11.17 20.56
CA LEU A 34 -6.58 11.51 19.14
C LEU A 34 -5.86 10.39 18.37
N SER A 35 -4.84 9.77 18.99
CA SER A 35 -4.05 8.70 18.34
C SER A 35 -4.87 7.45 18.04
N ALA A 36 -5.82 7.09 18.90
CA ALA A 36 -6.66 5.90 18.75
C ALA A 36 -7.56 5.96 17.50
N VAL A 37 -8.04 7.16 17.14
CA VAL A 37 -8.87 7.37 15.94
C VAL A 37 -8.01 7.64 14.70
N ALA A 38 -6.89 8.37 14.87
CA ALA A 38 -6.04 8.78 13.74
C ALA A 38 -5.32 7.60 13.08
N LEU A 39 -4.82 6.63 13.85
CA LEU A 39 -4.01 5.53 13.33
C LEU A 39 -4.73 4.65 12.27
N PRO A 40 -5.95 4.11 12.51
CA PRO A 40 -6.63 3.29 11.52
C PRO A 40 -7.04 4.09 10.27
N GLN A 41 -7.31 5.39 10.41
CA GLN A 41 -7.60 6.26 9.26
C GLN A 41 -6.35 6.50 8.42
N TYR A 42 -5.20 6.74 9.06
CA TYR A 42 -3.92 6.91 8.38
C TYR A 42 -3.54 5.67 7.57
N GLU A 43 -3.69 4.46 8.12
CA GLU A 43 -3.41 3.22 7.39
C GLU A 43 -4.27 3.06 6.13
N ARG A 44 -5.57 3.42 6.22
CA ARG A 44 -6.48 3.39 5.05
C ARG A 44 -6.06 4.40 3.98
N ALA A 45 -5.67 5.61 4.38
CA ALA A 45 -5.23 6.66 3.47
C ALA A 45 -3.96 6.25 2.70
N VAL A 46 -2.96 5.73 3.41
CA VAL A 46 -1.71 5.23 2.79
C VAL A 46 -2.00 4.04 1.87
N ALA A 47 -2.87 3.11 2.28
CA ALA A 47 -3.22 1.97 1.45
C ALA A 47 -3.94 2.38 0.15
N ARG A 48 -4.80 3.40 0.22
CA ARG A 48 -5.48 3.97 -0.96
C ARG A 48 -4.50 4.67 -1.90
N ALA A 49 -3.52 5.40 -1.37
CA ALA A 49 -2.47 6.04 -2.16
C ALA A 49 -1.64 5.02 -2.95
N ARG A 50 -1.23 3.91 -2.29
CA ARG A 50 -0.55 2.80 -2.98
C ARG A 50 -1.41 2.18 -4.07
N LEU A 51 -2.71 2.05 -3.83
CA LEU A 51 -3.62 1.51 -4.82
C LEU A 51 -3.76 2.44 -6.03
N SER A 52 -3.83 3.76 -5.83
CA SER A 52 -3.84 4.70 -6.97
C SER A 52 -2.57 4.62 -7.81
N GLU A 53 -1.40 4.38 -7.20
CA GLU A 53 -0.14 4.16 -7.90
C GLU A 53 -0.18 2.89 -8.77
N ILE A 54 -0.74 1.80 -8.23
CA ILE A 54 -1.00 0.57 -8.99
C ILE A 54 -1.80 0.88 -10.25
N LEU A 55 -2.93 1.59 -10.13
CA LEU A 55 -3.80 1.89 -11.26
C LEU A 55 -3.13 2.72 -12.36
N VAL A 56 -2.31 3.70 -11.98
CA VAL A 56 -1.62 4.57 -12.95
C VAL A 56 -0.63 3.76 -13.78
N VAL A 57 0.21 2.95 -13.13
CA VAL A 57 1.21 2.14 -13.82
C VAL A 57 0.54 1.02 -14.63
N SER A 58 -0.50 0.37 -14.09
CA SER A 58 -1.24 -0.68 -14.79
C SER A 58 -1.87 -0.16 -16.08
N ARG A 59 -2.41 1.08 -16.10
CA ARG A 59 -2.93 1.71 -17.32
C ARG A 59 -1.84 1.99 -18.35
N ALA A 60 -0.65 2.40 -17.91
CA ALA A 60 0.48 2.63 -18.81
C ALA A 60 0.92 1.31 -19.48
N VAL A 61 1.03 0.23 -18.71
CA VAL A 61 1.35 -1.11 -19.23
C VAL A 61 0.26 -1.62 -20.16
N GLU A 62 -1.02 -1.45 -19.80
CA GLU A 62 -2.14 -1.86 -20.66
C GLU A 62 -2.12 -1.17 -22.02
N ASN A 63 -1.81 0.13 -22.06
CA ASN A 63 -1.68 0.86 -23.32
C ASN A 63 -0.51 0.35 -24.16
N ALA A 64 0.65 0.10 -23.53
CA ALA A 64 1.82 -0.45 -24.23
C ALA A 64 1.55 -1.85 -24.80
N GLU A 65 0.92 -2.72 -24.02
CA GLU A 65 0.49 -4.06 -24.43
C GLU A 65 -0.49 -4.01 -25.60
N ARG A 66 -1.43 -3.05 -25.58
CA ARG A 66 -2.37 -2.85 -26.67
C ARG A 66 -1.68 -2.42 -27.96
N LEU A 67 -0.69 -1.53 -27.88
CA LEU A 67 0.12 -1.13 -29.04
C LEU A 67 0.92 -2.30 -29.59
N TYR A 68 1.52 -3.10 -28.70
CA TYR A 68 2.25 -4.31 -29.08
C TYR A 68 1.34 -5.34 -29.79
N PHE A 69 0.13 -5.57 -29.26
CA PHE A 69 -0.87 -6.42 -29.88
C PHE A 69 -1.28 -5.92 -31.28
N MET A 70 -1.41 -4.60 -31.46
CA MET A 70 -1.70 -4.02 -32.77
C MET A 70 -0.57 -4.19 -33.79
N ALA A 71 0.68 -4.31 -33.33
CA ALA A 71 1.85 -4.51 -34.18
C ALA A 71 2.13 -5.99 -34.50
N ASN A 72 2.00 -6.88 -33.51
CA ASN A 72 2.45 -8.28 -33.58
C ASN A 72 1.31 -9.31 -33.59
N GLY A 73 0.08 -8.91 -33.26
CA GLY A 73 -1.08 -9.80 -33.20
C GLY A 73 -1.19 -10.63 -31.92
N ASP A 74 -0.22 -10.53 -31.01
CA ASP A 74 -0.19 -11.21 -29.71
C ASP A 74 0.27 -10.24 -28.61
N TYR A 75 -0.05 -10.56 -27.35
CA TYR A 75 0.44 -9.83 -26.18
C TYR A 75 1.83 -10.32 -25.77
N SER A 76 2.64 -9.45 -25.18
CA SER A 76 3.95 -9.86 -24.66
C SER A 76 3.84 -10.45 -23.25
N TYR A 77 4.86 -11.22 -22.88
CA TYR A 77 5.07 -11.69 -21.51
C TYR A 77 6.30 -11.05 -20.87
N ASN A 78 7.01 -10.21 -21.61
CA ASN A 78 8.21 -9.51 -21.17
C ASN A 78 8.02 -8.00 -21.33
N PHE A 79 8.50 -7.26 -20.35
CA PHE A 79 8.49 -5.80 -20.39
C PHE A 79 9.50 -5.20 -21.38
N GLU A 80 10.48 -5.97 -21.84
CA GLU A 80 11.48 -5.51 -22.81
C GLU A 80 10.90 -5.32 -24.21
N ASP A 81 9.87 -6.09 -24.56
CA ASP A 81 9.22 -5.99 -25.87
C ASP A 81 8.20 -4.84 -25.92
N LEU A 82 7.88 -4.26 -24.76
CA LEU A 82 6.92 -3.19 -24.61
C LEU A 82 7.59 -1.82 -24.68
N ASP A 83 7.01 -0.93 -25.47
CA ASP A 83 7.41 0.48 -25.50
C ASP A 83 6.83 1.23 -24.29
N ILE A 84 7.39 0.96 -23.11
CA ILE A 84 7.02 1.62 -21.86
C ILE A 84 8.25 2.25 -21.19
N SER A 85 8.15 3.56 -20.94
CA SER A 85 9.08 4.21 -20.01
C SER A 85 8.70 3.84 -18.58
N LEU A 86 9.54 3.05 -17.93
CA LEU A 86 9.37 2.74 -16.51
C LEU A 86 9.42 4.05 -15.68
N PRO A 87 8.58 4.17 -14.64
CA PRO A 87 8.56 5.36 -13.79
C PRO A 87 9.89 5.51 -13.02
N ALA A 88 10.22 6.74 -12.63
CA ALA A 88 11.43 7.01 -11.85
C ALA A 88 11.44 6.20 -10.54
N GLY A 89 12.56 5.52 -10.26
CA GLY A 89 12.69 4.62 -9.11
C GLY A 89 12.19 3.20 -9.35
N ALA A 90 11.76 2.88 -10.58
CA ALA A 90 11.50 1.49 -10.95
C ALA A 90 12.80 0.68 -10.96
N THR A 91 12.76 -0.50 -10.33
CA THR A 91 13.85 -1.47 -10.37
C THR A 91 13.40 -2.65 -11.22
N LYS A 92 14.08 -2.89 -12.35
CA LYS A 92 13.83 -4.06 -13.18
C LYS A 92 14.21 -5.32 -12.40
N GLY A 93 13.32 -6.29 -12.38
CA GLY A 93 13.59 -7.63 -11.88
C GLY A 93 14.06 -8.54 -13.02
N ALA A 94 13.32 -9.62 -13.25
CA ALA A 94 13.46 -10.41 -14.48
C ALA A 94 12.69 -9.75 -15.64
N ASP A 95 12.74 -10.35 -16.83
CA ASP A 95 12.13 -9.76 -18.02
C ASP A 95 10.61 -9.62 -17.92
N ASN A 96 9.96 -10.47 -17.12
CA ASN A 96 8.51 -10.44 -16.89
C ASN A 96 8.07 -9.71 -15.61
N PHE A 97 8.97 -9.10 -14.81
CA PHE A 97 8.55 -8.29 -13.66
C PHE A 97 9.47 -7.14 -13.30
N PHE A 98 8.89 -6.06 -12.78
CA PHE A 98 9.60 -4.94 -12.20
C PHE A 98 8.97 -4.49 -10.89
N TYR A 99 9.73 -3.70 -10.13
CA TYR A 99 9.28 -3.11 -8.87
C TYR A 99 9.23 -1.59 -8.95
N VAL A 100 8.27 -0.98 -8.27
CA VAL A 100 8.22 0.46 -7.99
C VAL A 100 7.99 0.60 -6.50
N GLY A 101 9.04 0.94 -5.76
CA GLY A 101 9.00 0.89 -4.29
C GLY A 101 8.60 -0.49 -3.77
N ASP A 102 7.47 -0.56 -3.05
CA ASP A 102 6.94 -1.82 -2.48
C ASP A 102 5.98 -2.58 -3.44
N LEU A 103 5.75 -2.05 -4.64
CA LEU A 103 4.83 -2.62 -5.63
C LEU A 103 5.60 -3.49 -6.60
N ARG A 104 5.06 -4.67 -6.91
CA ARG A 104 5.57 -5.61 -7.92
C ARG A 104 4.56 -5.70 -9.05
N TYR A 105 5.02 -5.47 -10.27
CA TYR A 105 4.27 -5.65 -11.50
C TYR A 105 4.84 -6.83 -12.26
N ARG A 106 4.02 -7.79 -12.64
CA ARG A 106 4.42 -9.02 -13.33
C ARG A 106 3.50 -9.29 -14.51
N LEU A 107 4.08 -9.58 -15.66
CA LEU A 107 3.37 -10.16 -16.81
C LEU A 107 3.40 -11.68 -16.71
N GLU A 108 2.30 -12.32 -17.08
CA GLU A 108 2.17 -13.78 -17.02
C GLU A 108 1.49 -14.33 -18.28
N GLY A 109 2.01 -15.48 -18.76
CA GLY A 109 1.34 -16.43 -19.66
C GLY A 109 2.17 -17.71 -19.87
N PRO A 110 1.65 -18.80 -20.50
CA PRO A 110 0.26 -19.08 -20.85
C PRO A 110 -0.29 -20.31 -20.09
N GLU A 111 -1.14 -20.08 -19.08
CA GLU A 111 -2.26 -20.94 -18.61
C GLU A 111 -3.35 -20.03 -17.98
N GLY A 112 -4.01 -19.22 -18.82
CA GLY A 112 -5.05 -18.27 -18.36
C GLY A 112 -5.15 -16.94 -19.12
N GLY A 113 -4.36 -16.76 -20.19
CA GLY A 113 -4.31 -15.53 -20.99
C GLY A 113 -3.30 -14.51 -20.47
N ALA A 114 -2.82 -13.65 -21.37
CA ALA A 114 -1.90 -12.56 -21.05
C ALA A 114 -2.55 -11.58 -20.06
N ARG A 115 -1.85 -11.37 -18.94
CA ARG A 115 -2.34 -10.56 -17.83
C ARG A 115 -1.19 -9.88 -17.10
N LEU A 116 -1.50 -8.72 -16.53
CA LEU A 116 -0.63 -8.01 -15.60
C LEU A 116 -1.11 -8.25 -14.18
N HIS A 117 -0.22 -8.73 -13.32
CA HIS A 117 -0.41 -8.79 -11.88
C HIS A 117 0.36 -7.65 -11.20
N ALA A 118 -0.35 -6.76 -10.52
CA ALA A 118 0.22 -5.74 -9.65
C ALA A 118 -0.08 -6.08 -8.19
N GLN A 119 0.96 -6.26 -7.39
CA GLN A 119 0.85 -6.67 -5.99
C GLN A 119 1.74 -5.81 -5.11
N SER A 120 1.23 -5.39 -3.96
CA SER A 120 2.03 -4.74 -2.92
C SER A 120 2.53 -5.76 -1.91
N ALA A 121 3.79 -5.66 -1.48
CA ALA A 121 4.31 -6.48 -0.38
C ALA A 121 3.60 -6.22 0.96
N LYS A 122 2.99 -5.04 1.13
CA LYS A 122 2.42 -4.56 2.39
C LYS A 122 0.88 -4.68 2.47
N LEU A 123 0.21 -5.03 1.37
CA LEU A 123 -1.25 -5.15 1.31
C LEU A 123 -1.64 -6.51 0.70
N PRO A 124 -2.61 -7.23 1.28
CA PRO A 124 -3.10 -8.50 0.73
C PRO A 124 -4.09 -8.27 -0.42
N ILE A 125 -3.69 -7.44 -1.39
CA ILE A 125 -4.44 -7.16 -2.62
C ILE A 125 -3.56 -7.46 -3.83
N VAL A 126 -4.17 -8.04 -4.86
CA VAL A 126 -3.57 -8.18 -6.17
C VAL A 126 -4.52 -7.55 -7.17
N PHE A 127 -4.04 -6.52 -7.87
CA PHE A 127 -4.76 -5.96 -9.00
C PHE A 127 -4.32 -6.73 -10.26
N GLN A 128 -5.29 -7.16 -11.05
CA GLN A 128 -5.03 -7.94 -12.26
C GLN A 128 -5.71 -7.27 -13.45
N THR A 129 -4.95 -7.04 -14.51
CA THR A 129 -5.49 -6.61 -15.81
C THR A 129 -5.44 -7.80 -16.74
N LEU A 130 -6.61 -8.21 -17.25
CA LEU A 130 -6.72 -9.26 -18.25
C LEU A 130 -6.83 -8.59 -19.62
N PHE A 131 -5.79 -8.75 -20.44
CA PHE A 131 -5.71 -8.06 -21.71
C PHE A 131 -6.68 -8.63 -22.74
N TRP A 132 -6.77 -9.96 -22.82
CA TRP A 132 -7.63 -10.69 -23.76
C TRP A 132 -9.12 -10.33 -23.66
N VAL A 133 -9.64 -10.29 -22.44
CA VAL A 133 -11.06 -9.96 -22.18
C VAL A 133 -11.27 -8.49 -21.86
N ASN A 134 -10.22 -7.66 -22.02
CA ASN A 134 -10.25 -6.22 -21.76
C ASN A 134 -10.93 -5.89 -20.41
N SER A 135 -10.56 -6.60 -19.33
CA SER A 135 -11.21 -6.45 -18.01
C SER A 135 -10.19 -6.33 -16.88
N ASN A 136 -10.53 -5.53 -15.86
CA ASN A 136 -9.72 -5.37 -14.65
C ASN A 136 -10.36 -6.13 -13.49
N GLN A 137 -9.54 -6.69 -12.62
CA GLN A 137 -9.96 -7.46 -11.46
C GLN A 137 -9.14 -7.04 -10.23
N CYS A 138 -9.78 -6.99 -9.08
CA CYS A 138 -9.14 -6.78 -7.78
C CYS A 138 -9.35 -8.05 -6.94
N ILE A 139 -8.26 -8.72 -6.62
CA ILE A 139 -8.26 -9.99 -5.90
C ILE A 139 -7.84 -9.73 -4.46
N VAL A 140 -8.72 -10.03 -3.54
CA VAL A 140 -8.46 -10.00 -2.10
C VAL A 140 -8.08 -11.40 -1.65
N THR A 141 -6.93 -11.55 -1.00
CA THR A 141 -6.51 -12.85 -0.44
C THR A 141 -6.97 -12.99 1.01
N ASN A 142 -7.10 -14.24 1.48
CA ASN A 142 -7.45 -14.50 2.87
C ASN A 142 -6.27 -14.12 3.78
N SER A 143 -6.39 -13.01 4.50
CA SER A 143 -5.35 -12.45 5.35
C SER A 143 -5.97 -11.67 6.52
N ASN A 144 -5.18 -11.38 7.56
CA ASN A 144 -5.61 -10.62 8.73
C ASN A 144 -6.15 -9.21 8.37
N LYS A 145 -5.75 -8.67 7.22
CA LYS A 145 -6.21 -7.36 6.69
C LYS A 145 -7.28 -7.50 5.60
N LYS A 146 -8.03 -8.60 5.55
CA LYS A 146 -9.08 -8.86 4.54
C LYS A 146 -10.12 -7.74 4.47
N VAL A 147 -10.61 -7.24 5.60
CA VAL A 147 -11.62 -6.16 5.65
C VAL A 147 -11.11 -4.87 4.99
N LEU A 148 -9.83 -4.53 5.23
CA LEU A 148 -9.21 -3.37 4.60
C LEU A 148 -9.07 -3.58 3.09
N ALA A 149 -8.63 -4.77 2.66
CA ALA A 149 -8.49 -5.12 1.25
C ALA A 149 -9.83 -5.08 0.49
N GLU A 150 -10.91 -5.59 1.08
CA GLU A 150 -12.26 -5.51 0.49
C GLU A 150 -12.74 -4.07 0.37
N TYR A 151 -12.50 -3.24 1.39
CA TYR A 151 -12.82 -1.81 1.33
C TYR A 151 -12.07 -1.13 0.18
N LEU A 152 -10.78 -1.44 0.00
CA LEU A 152 -9.97 -0.87 -1.07
C LEU A 152 -10.47 -1.29 -2.46
N CYS A 153 -10.77 -2.57 -2.69
CA CYS A 153 -11.32 -3.02 -3.97
C CYS A 153 -12.69 -2.37 -4.27
N LYS A 154 -13.54 -2.18 -3.26
CA LYS A 154 -14.82 -1.45 -3.42
C LYS A 154 -14.60 0.04 -3.70
N SER A 155 -13.58 0.65 -3.09
CA SER A 155 -13.28 2.08 -3.26
C SER A 155 -12.86 2.47 -4.69
N ILE A 156 -12.44 1.49 -5.50
CA ILE A 156 -12.10 1.67 -6.92
C ILE A 156 -13.22 1.22 -7.87
N GLY A 157 -14.41 0.95 -7.34
CA GLY A 157 -15.55 0.50 -8.13
C GLY A 157 -15.62 -1.01 -8.33
N GLY A 158 -14.91 -1.81 -7.53
CA GLY A 158 -15.00 -3.27 -7.57
C GLY A 158 -16.43 -3.77 -7.27
N VAL A 159 -17.02 -4.49 -8.22
CA VAL A 159 -18.36 -5.11 -8.15
C VAL A 159 -18.29 -6.62 -8.30
N ASN A 160 -19.43 -7.30 -8.12
CA ASN A 160 -19.60 -8.74 -8.34
C ASN A 160 -18.54 -9.62 -7.63
N PRO A 161 -18.55 -9.70 -6.28
CA PRO A 161 -17.61 -10.54 -5.56
C PRO A 161 -17.79 -12.01 -5.93
N SER A 162 -16.77 -12.58 -6.56
CA SER A 162 -16.69 -14.02 -6.86
C SER A 162 -15.72 -14.67 -5.87
N PRO A 163 -16.22 -15.47 -4.89
CA PRO A 163 -15.36 -16.20 -3.99
C PRO A 163 -14.67 -17.36 -4.71
N GLN A 164 -13.36 -17.48 -4.51
CA GLN A 164 -12.59 -18.63 -4.97
C GLN A 164 -12.41 -19.63 -3.82
N GLY A 165 -12.37 -20.93 -4.15
CA GLY A 165 -12.24 -22.02 -3.17
C GLY A 165 -10.98 -21.96 -2.28
N THR A 166 -9.99 -21.12 -2.65
CA THR A 166 -8.77 -20.84 -1.89
C THR A 166 -8.93 -19.73 -0.83
N GLY A 167 -10.15 -19.23 -0.62
CA GLY A 167 -10.44 -18.14 0.32
C GLY A 167 -10.14 -16.74 -0.24
N ALA A 168 -9.71 -16.65 -1.50
CA ALA A 168 -9.61 -15.39 -2.22
C ALA A 168 -10.99 -14.92 -2.70
N THR A 169 -11.17 -13.61 -2.91
CA THR A 169 -12.40 -13.03 -3.49
C THR A 169 -12.02 -12.07 -4.59
N ILE A 170 -12.59 -12.28 -5.78
CA ILE A 170 -12.34 -11.45 -6.96
C ILE A 170 -13.47 -10.44 -7.11
N TYR A 171 -13.10 -9.19 -7.31
CA TYR A 171 -14.00 -8.10 -7.67
C TYR A 171 -13.68 -7.65 -9.09
N GLN A 172 -14.71 -7.49 -9.92
CA GLN A 172 -14.55 -6.91 -11.25
C GLN A 172 -14.47 -5.39 -11.13
N VAL A 173 -13.45 -4.77 -11.72
CA VAL A 173 -13.20 -3.33 -11.64
C VAL A 173 -13.48 -2.70 -13.00
N PRO A 174 -14.23 -1.60 -13.07
CA PRO A 174 -14.40 -0.85 -14.31
C PRO A 174 -13.07 -0.24 -14.76
N LYS A 175 -12.94 0.02 -16.06
CA LYS A 175 -11.73 0.62 -16.64
C LYS A 175 -11.68 2.14 -16.44
#